data_AF-A0A964Y826-F1
#
_entry.id   AF-A0A964Y826-F1
#
_cell.length_a   1.000
_cell.length_b   1.000
_cell.length_c   1.000
_cell.angle_alpha   90.00
_cell.angle_beta   90.00
_cell.angle_gamma   90.00
#
_symmetry.space_group_name_H-M   'P 1'
#
loop_
_entity.id
_entity.type
_entity.pdbx_description
1 polymer ?
#
loop_
_entity_poly.entity_id
_entity_poly.type
_entity_poly.pdbx_seq_one_letter_code
_entity_poly.pdbx_strand_id
1 'polypeptide(L)'
;MNILKISNDFSYFLSTDESIRHELWDRLRFREKNYFHNRAYKMRKWDGYIEFFDKNTGKFLTGILPEVSAFLRHKNVEYTVEDTRDLTQFNVNEVDENFLNEGESPVELRDYQVELINQVIKHRRGIIFAPTSAGKSLIMIGIIKT
;
A
#
# COMPACT_ATOMS: atom_id res chain seq x y z
N MET A 1 17.46 -17.95 -8.02
CA MET A 1 16.47 -18.10 -6.94
C MET A 1 15.82 -16.74 -6.74
N ASN A 2 14.49 -16.65 -6.77
CA ASN A 2 13.78 -15.39 -6.62
C ASN A 2 13.38 -15.20 -5.16
N ILE A 3 13.54 -13.99 -4.63
CA ILE A 3 13.21 -13.65 -3.25
C ILE A 3 12.36 -12.38 -3.26
N LEU A 4 11.20 -12.43 -2.61
CA LEU A 4 10.36 -11.28 -2.33
C LEU A 4 10.61 -10.82 -0.89
N LYS A 5 11.41 -9.77 -0.74
CA LYS A 5 11.69 -9.14 0.56
C LYS A 5 10.65 -8.07 0.84
N ILE A 6 9.96 -8.18 1.96
CA ILE A 6 8.86 -7.29 2.34
C ILE A 6 9.26 -6.55 3.61
N SER A 7 9.27 -5.23 3.54
CA SER A 7 9.44 -4.34 4.70
C SER A 7 8.31 -3.31 4.74
N ASN A 8 8.30 -2.44 5.76
CA ASN A 8 7.19 -1.52 5.99
C ASN A 8 7.01 -0.51 4.85
N ASP A 9 8.08 0.12 4.38
CA ASP A 9 7.97 1.20 3.39
C ASP A 9 8.25 0.72 1.97
N PHE A 10 9.38 0.03 1.83
CA PHE A 10 9.86 -0.50 0.56
C PHE A 10 9.96 -2.01 0.61
N SER A 11 9.61 -2.63 -0.50
CA SER A 11 9.78 -4.06 -0.73
C SER A 11 10.69 -4.26 -1.95
N TYR A 12 11.25 -5.45 -2.08
CA TYR A 12 12.22 -5.77 -3.11
C TYR A 12 11.90 -7.13 -3.71
N PHE A 13 11.84 -7.20 -5.05
CA PHE A 13 11.83 -8.46 -5.77
C PHE A 13 13.23 -8.73 -6.31
N LEU A 14 13.98 -9.55 -5.59
CA LEU A 14 15.33 -9.95 -5.96
C LEU A 14 15.25 -11.16 -6.89
N SER A 15 15.53 -10.94 -8.16
CA SER A 15 15.57 -12.00 -9.18
C SER A 15 16.79 -11.79 -10.05
N THR A 16 17.37 -12.89 -10.54
CA THR A 16 18.39 -12.86 -11.60
C THR A 16 17.77 -12.76 -12.98
N ASP A 17 16.48 -13.09 -13.13
CA ASP A 17 15.76 -13.06 -14.40
C ASP A 17 15.43 -11.62 -14.82
N GLU A 18 16.17 -11.12 -15.81
CA GLU A 18 15.99 -9.78 -16.37
C GLU A 18 14.66 -9.62 -17.11
N SER A 19 14.15 -10.68 -17.72
CA SER A 19 12.88 -10.66 -18.45
C SER A 19 11.73 -10.37 -17.49
N ILE A 20 11.66 -11.08 -16.36
CA ILE A 20 10.62 -10.87 -15.34
C ILE A 20 10.71 -9.46 -14.75
N ARG A 21 11.93 -8.96 -14.46
CA ARG A 21 12.11 -7.58 -13.93
C ARG A 21 11.69 -6.52 -14.95
N HIS A 22 11.99 -6.73 -16.23
CA HIS A 22 11.60 -5.82 -17.29
C HIS A 22 10.08 -5.80 -17.49
N GLU A 23 9.43 -6.95 -17.47
CA GLU A 23 7.97 -7.04 -17.56
C GLU A 23 7.26 -6.39 -16.36
N LEU A 24 7.78 -6.57 -15.14
CA LEU A 24 7.28 -5.87 -13.95
C LEU A 24 7.42 -4.35 -14.08
N TRP A 25 8.61 -3.90 -14.51
CA TRP A 25 8.88 -2.49 -14.74
C TRP A 25 7.94 -1.85 -15.76
N ASP A 26 7.69 -2.54 -16.89
CA ASP A 26 6.78 -2.03 -17.93
C ASP A 26 5.31 -2.03 -17.46
N ARG A 27 4.91 -3.03 -16.68
CA ARG A 27 3.55 -3.08 -16.10
C ARG A 27 3.32 -2.02 -15.03
N LEU A 28 4.34 -1.70 -14.23
CA LEU A 28 4.25 -0.80 -13.07
C LEU A 28 4.79 0.60 -13.36
N ARG A 29 4.71 1.04 -14.62
CA ARG A 29 5.01 2.42 -15.00
C ARG A 29 3.84 3.03 -15.75
N PHE A 30 3.63 4.31 -15.54
CA PHE A 30 2.51 5.04 -16.12
C PHE A 30 2.99 6.32 -16.75
N ARG A 31 2.39 6.67 -17.88
CA ARG A 31 2.72 7.92 -18.57
C ARG A 31 2.13 9.09 -17.81
N GLU A 32 2.95 10.06 -17.44
CA GLU A 32 2.48 11.25 -16.71
C GLU A 32 1.52 12.05 -17.58
N LYS A 33 0.44 12.57 -17.00
CA LYS A 33 -0.45 13.49 -17.71
C LYS A 33 0.35 14.74 -18.12
N ASN A 34 0.16 15.20 -19.36
CA ASN A 34 0.85 16.39 -19.89
C ASN A 34 2.39 16.28 -19.95
N TYR A 35 2.96 15.06 -19.93
CA TYR A 35 4.42 14.82 -20.00
C TYR A 35 5.10 15.56 -21.17
N PHE A 36 4.41 15.74 -22.29
CA PHE A 36 4.92 16.41 -23.48
C PHE A 36 5.21 17.91 -23.29
N HIS A 37 4.64 18.55 -22.27
CA HIS A 37 4.98 19.92 -21.89
C HIS A 37 6.26 20.01 -21.05
N ASN A 38 6.65 18.92 -20.38
CA ASN A 38 7.81 18.88 -19.47
C ASN A 38 9.12 19.16 -20.24
N ARG A 39 9.95 20.06 -19.72
CA ARG A 39 11.24 20.43 -20.32
C ARG A 39 12.18 19.23 -20.44
N ALA A 40 12.21 18.34 -19.44
CA ALA A 40 13.05 17.14 -19.46
C ALA A 40 12.66 16.19 -20.60
N TYR A 41 11.36 16.03 -20.85
CA TYR A 41 10.86 15.26 -21.98
C TYR A 41 11.24 15.90 -23.32
N LYS A 42 11.03 17.22 -23.47
CA LYS A 42 11.42 17.96 -24.68
C LYS A 42 12.92 17.88 -24.98
N MET A 43 13.75 17.87 -23.92
CA MET A 43 15.20 17.71 -24.01
C MET A 43 15.64 16.24 -24.13
N ARG A 44 14.72 15.28 -24.24
CA ARG A 44 14.98 13.83 -24.32
C ARG A 44 15.79 13.26 -23.15
N LYS A 45 15.71 13.90 -21.98
CA LYS A 45 16.34 13.43 -20.72
C LYS A 45 15.42 12.54 -19.89
N TRP A 46 14.13 12.51 -20.21
CA TRP A 46 13.11 11.71 -19.56
C TRP A 46 12.10 11.25 -20.61
N ASP A 47 11.57 10.04 -20.45
CA ASP A 47 10.71 9.39 -21.44
C ASP A 47 9.21 9.69 -21.25
N GLY A 48 8.86 10.38 -20.16
CA GLY A 48 7.48 10.74 -19.83
C GLY A 48 6.77 9.73 -18.91
N TYR A 49 7.49 8.72 -18.40
CA TYR A 49 6.93 7.70 -17.51
C TYR A 49 7.34 7.94 -16.05
N ILE A 50 6.40 7.68 -15.15
CA ILE A 50 6.63 7.52 -13.72
C ILE A 50 6.70 6.03 -13.45
N GLU A 51 7.75 5.60 -12.77
CA GLU A 51 8.06 4.19 -12.52
C GLU A 51 7.81 3.87 -11.04
N PHE A 52 7.08 2.79 -10.76
CA PHE A 52 6.81 2.32 -9.38
C PHE A 52 7.63 1.09 -8.99
N PHE A 53 8.43 0.57 -9.93
CA PHE A 53 9.34 -0.55 -9.74
C PHE A 53 10.68 -0.21 -10.38
N ASP A 54 11.76 -0.27 -9.61
CA ASP A 54 13.11 -0.09 -10.13
C ASP A 54 13.61 -1.42 -10.71
N LYS A 55 13.78 -1.49 -12.03
CA LYS A 55 14.24 -2.69 -12.75
C LYS A 55 15.64 -3.16 -12.36
N ASN A 56 16.50 -2.26 -11.89
CA ASN A 56 17.89 -2.58 -11.55
C ASN A 56 17.98 -3.17 -10.15
N THR A 57 17.28 -2.57 -9.18
CA THR A 57 17.35 -2.97 -7.77
C THR A 57 16.21 -3.89 -7.35
N GLY A 58 15.15 -3.98 -8.14
CA GLY A 58 13.90 -4.68 -7.80
C GLY A 58 13.07 -3.96 -6.74
N LYS A 59 13.40 -2.71 -6.39
CA LYS A 59 12.76 -1.93 -5.32
C LYS A 59 11.40 -1.39 -5.76
N PHE A 60 10.41 -1.47 -4.88
CA PHE A 60 9.09 -0.85 -5.06
C PHE A 60 8.46 -0.45 -3.72
N LEU A 61 7.41 0.37 -3.75
CA LEU A 61 6.65 0.73 -2.55
C LEU A 61 5.83 -0.46 -2.05
N THR A 62 5.89 -0.79 -0.77
CA THR A 62 5.17 -1.94 -0.19
C THR A 62 3.66 -1.90 -0.42
N GLY A 63 3.07 -0.70 -0.58
CA GLY A 63 1.65 -0.57 -0.94
C GLY A 63 1.26 -1.23 -2.27
N ILE A 64 2.21 -1.48 -3.16
CA ILE A 64 2.01 -2.08 -4.50
C ILE A 64 2.30 -3.59 -4.48
N LEU A 65 2.66 -4.15 -3.32
CA LEU A 65 2.88 -5.58 -3.12
C LEU A 65 1.77 -6.48 -3.69
N PRO A 66 0.47 -6.16 -3.58
CA PRO A 66 -0.59 -6.98 -4.18
C PRO A 66 -0.45 -7.12 -5.69
N GLU A 67 -0.09 -6.05 -6.41
CA GLU A 67 0.08 -6.06 -7.87
C GLU A 67 1.32 -6.87 -8.28
N VAL A 68 2.44 -6.69 -7.57
CA VAL A 68 3.67 -7.48 -7.80
C VAL A 68 3.40 -8.96 -7.57
N SER A 69 2.76 -9.31 -6.46
CA SER A 69 2.44 -10.70 -6.11
C SER A 69 1.47 -11.33 -7.10
N ALA A 70 0.46 -10.58 -7.55
CA ALA A 70 -0.49 -11.04 -8.56
C ALA A 70 0.19 -11.30 -9.91
N PHE A 71 1.11 -10.42 -10.32
CA PHE A 71 1.90 -10.61 -11.55
C PHE A 71 2.77 -11.87 -11.47
N LEU A 72 3.53 -12.05 -10.39
CA LEU A 72 4.42 -13.22 -10.22
C LEU A 72 3.62 -14.52 -10.22
N ARG A 73 2.47 -14.55 -9.55
CA ARG A 73 1.55 -15.69 -9.55
C ARG A 73 1.01 -15.97 -10.96
N HIS A 74 0.57 -14.94 -11.69
CA HIS A 74 0.07 -15.11 -13.07
C HIS A 74 1.15 -15.67 -14.01
N LYS A 75 2.41 -15.33 -13.78
CA LYS A 75 3.56 -15.82 -14.54
C LYS A 75 4.12 -17.15 -14.04
N ASN A 76 3.51 -17.76 -13.01
CA ASN A 76 4.00 -18.97 -12.34
C ASN A 76 5.49 -18.85 -11.95
N VAL A 77 5.88 -17.69 -11.45
CA VAL A 77 7.24 -17.44 -10.98
C VAL A 77 7.35 -17.96 -9.57
N GLU A 78 8.20 -18.96 -9.37
CA GLU A 78 8.54 -19.47 -8.04
C GLU A 78 9.44 -18.46 -7.30
N TYR A 79 9.09 -18.14 -6.05
CA TYR A 79 9.88 -17.26 -5.18
C TYR A 79 9.69 -17.60 -3.70
N THR A 80 10.68 -17.25 -2.88
CA THR A 80 10.57 -17.29 -1.42
C THR A 80 10.18 -15.92 -0.86
N VAL A 81 9.49 -15.88 0.28
CA VAL A 81 9.10 -14.64 0.96
C VAL A 81 9.96 -14.43 2.20
N GLU A 82 10.59 -13.26 2.30
CA GLU A 82 11.23 -12.76 3.51
C GLU A 82 10.43 -11.55 4.00
N ASP A 83 9.56 -11.76 4.98
CA ASP A 83 8.73 -10.68 5.53
C ASP A 83 9.29 -10.18 6.86
N THR A 84 9.78 -8.94 6.88
CA THR A 84 10.36 -8.28 8.05
C THR A 84 9.52 -7.06 8.46
N ARG A 85 8.23 -7.03 8.10
CA ARG A 85 7.34 -5.94 8.51
C ARG A 85 7.15 -5.94 10.02
N ASP A 86 7.13 -4.75 10.60
CA ASP A 86 6.73 -4.56 11.99
C ASP A 86 5.21 -4.40 12.01
N LEU A 87 4.53 -5.36 12.63
CA LEU A 87 3.08 -5.41 12.65
C LEU A 87 2.58 -4.60 13.85
N THR A 88 1.82 -3.53 13.58
CA THR A 88 1.12 -2.77 14.62
C THR A 88 0.30 -3.71 15.48
N GLN A 89 0.59 -3.76 16.77
CA GLN A 89 -0.21 -4.56 17.71
C GLN A 89 -1.43 -3.74 18.11
N PHE A 90 -2.61 -4.23 17.73
CA PHE A 90 -3.88 -3.72 18.24
C PHE A 90 -4.24 -4.53 19.48
N ASN A 91 -4.70 -3.87 20.53
CA ASN A 91 -5.11 -4.51 21.78
C ASN A 91 -6.49 -5.15 21.68
N VAL A 92 -7.22 -4.82 20.61
CA VAL A 92 -8.54 -5.34 20.30
C VAL A 92 -8.57 -5.98 18.92
N ASN A 93 -9.41 -7.01 18.76
CA ASN A 93 -9.64 -7.67 17.47
C ASN A 93 -10.74 -6.98 16.66
N GLU A 94 -11.67 -6.32 17.34
CA GLU A 94 -12.81 -5.62 16.76
C GLU A 94 -13.27 -4.52 17.72
N VAL A 95 -13.87 -3.46 17.18
CA VAL A 95 -14.53 -2.38 17.93
C VAL A 95 -16.03 -2.38 17.64
N ASP A 96 -16.80 -1.82 18.56
CA ASP A 96 -18.24 -1.59 18.45
C ASP A 96 -18.56 -0.08 18.50
N GLU A 97 -19.84 0.27 18.44
CA GLU A 97 -20.34 1.65 18.51
C GLU A 97 -19.96 2.36 19.82
N ASN A 98 -19.75 1.60 20.90
CA ASN A 98 -19.45 2.12 22.23
C ASN A 98 -17.95 2.26 22.49
N PHE A 99 -17.09 1.92 21.52
CA PHE A 99 -15.65 1.93 21.71
C PHE A 99 -15.07 3.30 22.12
N LEU A 100 -15.71 4.41 21.75
CA LEU A 100 -15.34 5.77 22.20
C LEU A 100 -16.34 6.38 23.21
N ASN A 101 -17.25 5.57 23.74
CA ASN A 101 -18.31 5.99 24.66
C ASN A 101 -17.84 5.95 26.12
N GLU A 102 -16.71 6.62 26.41
CA GLU A 102 -16.06 6.63 27.73
C GLU A 102 -15.46 8.02 28.02
N GLY A 103 -15.33 8.37 29.32
CA GLY A 103 -14.67 9.60 29.77
C GLY A 103 -15.55 10.85 29.78
N GLU A 104 -14.93 12.03 29.68
CA GLU A 104 -15.59 13.34 29.83
C GLU A 104 -16.38 13.79 28.59
N SER A 105 -16.20 13.13 27.45
CA SER A 105 -16.88 13.44 26.19
C SER A 105 -17.19 12.15 25.43
N PRO A 106 -18.19 11.36 25.91
CA PRO A 106 -18.56 10.11 25.28
C PRO A 106 -19.06 10.35 23.85
N VAL A 107 -18.58 9.52 22.92
CA VAL A 107 -19.02 9.53 21.52
C VAL A 107 -19.35 8.12 21.07
N GLU A 108 -20.59 7.96 20.59
CA GLU A 108 -21.01 6.75 19.91
C GLU A 108 -20.57 6.80 18.45
N LEU A 109 -19.88 5.76 18.00
CA LEU A 109 -19.45 5.61 16.61
C LEU A 109 -20.63 5.17 15.74
N ARG A 110 -20.71 5.72 14.53
CA ARG A 110 -21.68 5.25 13.53
C ARG A 110 -21.22 3.93 12.91
N ASP A 111 -22.15 3.13 12.39
CA ASP A 111 -21.89 1.82 11.78
C ASP A 111 -20.73 1.82 10.78
N TYR A 112 -20.68 2.81 9.88
CA TYR A 112 -19.62 2.92 8.89
C TYR A 112 -18.26 3.31 9.50
N GLN A 113 -18.24 3.99 10.64
CA GLN A 113 -17.00 4.33 11.34
C GLN A 113 -16.44 3.08 12.02
N VAL A 114 -17.31 2.30 12.67
CA VAL A 114 -16.99 0.98 13.24
C VAL A 114 -16.42 0.07 12.15
N GLU A 115 -17.11 -0.05 11.01
CA GLU A 115 -16.65 -0.84 9.86
C GLU A 115 -15.25 -0.41 9.41
N LEU A 116 -15.03 0.90 9.20
CA LEU A 116 -13.74 1.41 8.74
C LEU A 116 -12.60 1.16 9.73
N ILE A 117 -12.85 1.26 11.04
CA ILE A 117 -11.85 0.94 12.07
C ILE A 117 -11.52 -0.57 12.03
N ASN A 118 -12.55 -1.42 11.97
CA ASN A 118 -12.37 -2.88 11.91
C ASN A 118 -11.63 -3.33 10.63
N GLN A 119 -11.85 -2.66 9.49
CA GLN A 119 -11.06 -2.89 8.28
C GLN A 119 -9.58 -2.53 8.48
N VAL A 120 -9.27 -1.48 9.25
CA VAL A 120 -7.88 -1.12 9.57
C VAL A 120 -7.23 -2.15 10.49
N ILE A 121 -7.92 -2.60 11.53
CA ILE A 121 -7.42 -3.67 12.42
C ILE A 121 -7.07 -4.92 11.62
N LYS A 122 -7.99 -5.32 10.72
CA LYS A 122 -7.85 -6.51 9.87
C LYS A 122 -6.74 -6.40 8.84
N HIS A 123 -6.71 -5.31 8.07
CA HIS A 123 -5.84 -5.19 6.90
C HIS A 123 -4.52 -4.47 7.17
N ARG A 124 -4.42 -3.68 8.25
CA ARG A 124 -3.23 -2.94 8.73
C ARG A 124 -2.70 -1.85 7.78
N ARG A 125 -2.93 -1.99 6.48
CA ARG A 125 -2.57 -1.04 5.43
C ARG A 125 -3.66 -1.02 4.37
N GLY A 126 -4.06 0.18 3.97
CA GLY A 126 -5.04 0.38 2.92
C GLY A 126 -5.32 1.86 2.69
N ILE A 127 -6.32 2.13 1.87
CA ILE A 127 -6.82 3.48 1.61
C ILE A 127 -8.25 3.56 2.17
N ILE A 128 -8.46 4.43 3.15
CA ILE A 128 -9.80 4.71 3.68
C ILE A 128 -10.48 5.74 2.76
N PHE A 129 -11.41 5.26 1.95
CA PHE A 129 -12.26 6.12 1.13
C PHE A 129 -13.50 6.53 1.93
N ALA A 130 -13.60 7.82 2.27
CA ALA A 130 -14.72 8.38 3.01
C ALA A 130 -14.91 9.87 2.65
N PRO A 131 -16.15 10.41 2.64
CA PRO A 131 -16.39 11.83 2.40
C PRO A 131 -15.89 12.72 3.57
N THR A 132 -15.83 14.03 3.35
CA THR A 132 -15.38 15.00 4.39
C THR A 132 -16.30 15.00 5.61
N SER A 133 -17.59 14.75 5.43
CA SER A 133 -18.59 14.68 6.50
C SER A 133 -18.61 13.36 7.27
N ALA A 134 -17.80 12.36 6.90
CA ALA A 134 -17.78 11.05 7.56
C ALA A 134 -17.14 11.05 8.96
N GLY A 135 -16.63 12.19 9.44
CA GLY A 135 -15.95 12.25 10.73
C GLY A 135 -14.65 11.45 10.75
N LYS A 136 -13.79 11.63 9.73
CA LYS A 136 -12.48 10.96 9.61
C LYS A 136 -11.62 11.13 10.87
N SER A 137 -11.76 12.24 11.60
CA SER A 137 -11.06 12.46 12.87
C SER A 137 -11.49 11.44 13.94
N LEU A 138 -12.77 11.11 14.05
CA LEU A 138 -13.26 10.09 14.99
C LEU A 138 -12.77 8.69 14.60
N ILE A 139 -12.75 8.40 13.31
CA ILE A 139 -12.19 7.15 12.78
C ILE A 139 -10.70 7.03 13.17
N MET A 140 -9.92 8.10 12.98
CA MET A 140 -8.51 8.14 13.39
C MET A 140 -8.31 7.97 14.89
N ILE A 141 -9.14 8.62 15.72
CA ILE A 141 -9.10 8.45 17.18
C ILE A 141 -9.38 7.00 17.56
N GLY A 142 -10.39 6.38 16.94
CA GLY A 142 -10.69 4.96 17.11
C GLY A 142 -9.48 4.07 16.80
N ILE A 143 -8.84 4.25 15.64
CA ILE A 143 -7.64 3.50 15.23
C ILE A 143 -6.44 3.71 16.18
N ILE A 144 -6.33 4.88 16.82
CA ILE A 144 -5.24 5.13 17.78
C ILE A 144 -5.53 4.48 19.14
N LYS A 145 -6.81 4.37 19.53
CA LYS A 145 -7.23 3.75 20.79
C LYS A 145 -7.13 2.21 20.75
N THR A 146 -7.32 1.59 19.57
CA THR A 146 -7.22 0.13 19.39
C THR A 146 -5.86 -0.40 19.80
#